data_AF-A0A4U7E202-F1
#
_entry.id   AF-A0A4U7E202-F1
#
_cell.length_a   1.000
_cell.length_b   1.000
_cell.length_c   1.000
_cell.angle_alpha   90.00
_cell.angle_beta   90.00
_cell.angle_gamma   90.00
#
_symmetry.space_group_name_H-M   'P 1'
#
loop_
_entity.id
_entity.type
_entity.pdbx_description
1 polymer ?
#
loop_
_entity_poly.entity_id
_entity_poly.type
_entity_poly.pdbx_seq_one_letter_code
_entity_poly.pdbx_strand_id
1 'polypeptide(L)'
;MTKYRDKQILEELYVDKQMTMGEIAREFGCSTPTIKRWLDWHGIQTRNQAGNGKRPWHSKELLRKLHVEQGLSVGNLAERFGCDDWTVEYWLRKFEIDGREPPAGLSDSPPTNHYWREDGYEVVCADQFEVRIHRLVAISENGLNFVEDWSQYHVHHKNGVKWDNRPGNLDVVTPEEHGRIHNPKTRERATAT
;
A
#
# COMPACT_ATOMS: atom_id res chain seq x y z
N MET A 1 -19.76 -16.65 34.15
CA MET A 1 -20.06 -15.52 33.24
C MET A 1 -18.81 -15.17 32.48
N THR A 2 -18.88 -15.03 31.15
CA THR A 2 -17.72 -14.67 30.32
C THR A 2 -17.35 -13.21 30.57
N LYS A 3 -16.25 -12.99 31.32
CA LYS A 3 -15.80 -11.67 31.82
C LYS A 3 -15.63 -10.60 30.74
N TYR A 4 -15.26 -11.00 29.52
CA TYR A 4 -15.11 -10.09 28.37
C TYR A 4 -16.42 -9.51 27.82
N ARG A 5 -17.60 -9.89 28.36
CA ARG A 5 -18.89 -9.27 28.01
C ARG A 5 -19.25 -8.12 28.94
N ASP A 6 -18.52 -7.94 30.04
CA ASP A 6 -18.75 -6.87 30.98
C ASP A 6 -18.14 -5.57 30.44
N LYS A 7 -18.93 -4.49 30.46
CA LYS A 7 -18.50 -3.17 30.00
C LYS A 7 -17.31 -2.65 30.81
N GLN A 8 -17.36 -2.74 32.14
CA GLN A 8 -16.33 -2.18 33.01
C GLN A 8 -15.00 -2.89 32.80
N ILE A 9 -15.02 -4.21 32.63
CA ILE A 9 -13.82 -5.00 32.37
C ILE A 9 -13.22 -4.63 31.02
N LEU A 10 -14.04 -4.50 29.96
CA LEU A 10 -13.53 -4.09 28.65
C LEU A 10 -13.00 -2.65 28.66
N GLU A 11 -13.64 -1.74 29.39
CA GLU A 11 -13.20 -0.35 29.52
C GLU A 11 -11.87 -0.26 30.28
N GLU A 12 -11.72 -0.95 31.41
CA GLU A 12 -10.46 -1.00 32.17
C GLU A 12 -9.31 -1.61 31.33
N LEU A 13 -9.56 -2.73 30.65
CA LEU A 13 -8.50 -3.40 29.88
C LEU A 13 -8.11 -2.62 28.61
N TYR A 14 -9.08 -2.03 27.92
CA TYR A 14 -8.87 -1.37 26.63
C TYR A 14 -8.49 0.12 26.76
N VAL A 15 -9.13 0.84 27.68
CA VAL A 15 -8.94 2.29 27.89
C VAL A 15 -7.87 2.55 28.95
N ASP A 16 -7.97 1.96 30.14
CA ASP A 16 -7.04 2.26 31.23
C ASP A 16 -5.71 1.54 31.06
N LYS A 17 -5.74 0.24 30.74
CA LYS A 17 -4.54 -0.59 30.55
C LYS A 17 -4.02 -0.60 29.11
N GLN A 18 -4.70 0.10 28.19
CA GLN A 18 -4.27 0.30 26.80
C GLN A 18 -4.00 -0.99 26.01
N MET A 19 -4.54 -2.13 26.44
CA MET A 19 -4.34 -3.42 25.78
C MET A 19 -4.97 -3.42 24.38
N THR A 20 -4.32 -4.07 23.43
CA THR A 20 -4.88 -4.28 22.09
C THR A 20 -6.03 -5.29 22.15
N MET A 21 -6.95 -5.22 21.18
CA MET A 21 -8.03 -6.21 21.08
C MET A 21 -7.50 -7.65 20.96
N GLY A 22 -6.31 -7.84 20.36
CA GLY A 22 -5.66 -9.14 20.23
C GLY A 22 -5.03 -9.66 21.53
N GLU A 23 -4.59 -8.78 22.42
CA GLU A 23 -4.13 -9.15 23.78
C GLU A 23 -5.31 -9.52 24.66
N ILE A 24 -6.38 -8.72 24.62
CA ILE A 24 -7.64 -9.00 25.33
C ILE A 24 -8.24 -10.33 24.82
N ALA A 25 -8.21 -10.57 23.51
CA ALA A 25 -8.69 -11.81 22.92
C ALA A 25 -7.89 -13.03 23.40
N ARG A 26 -6.55 -12.93 23.47
CA ARG A 26 -5.67 -13.98 24.00
C ARG A 26 -5.91 -14.24 25.49
N GLU A 27 -6.04 -13.18 26.29
CA GLU A 27 -6.30 -13.27 27.74
C GLU A 27 -7.59 -14.05 28.04
N PHE A 28 -8.63 -13.84 27.22
CA PHE A 28 -9.93 -14.48 27.42
C PHE A 28 -10.17 -15.73 26.57
N GLY A 29 -9.18 -16.18 25.79
CA GLY A 29 -9.31 -17.35 24.91
C GLY A 29 -10.42 -17.20 23.85
N CYS A 30 -10.62 -15.98 23.34
CA CYS A 30 -11.63 -15.68 22.32
C CYS A 30 -10.99 -15.04 21.08
N SER A 31 -11.81 -14.75 20.06
CA SER A 31 -11.32 -14.15 18.82
C SER A 31 -11.35 -12.61 18.88
N THR A 32 -10.41 -11.94 18.21
CA THR A 32 -10.37 -10.47 18.09
C THR A 32 -11.69 -9.85 17.61
N PRO A 33 -12.42 -10.43 16.62
CA PRO A 33 -13.74 -9.93 16.23
C PRO A 33 -14.79 -10.02 17.34
N THR A 34 -14.68 -10.99 18.26
CA THR A 34 -15.55 -11.11 19.42
C THR A 34 -15.38 -9.90 20.34
N ILE A 35 -14.14 -9.53 20.65
CA ILE A 35 -13.84 -8.35 21.47
C ILE A 35 -14.30 -7.07 20.79
N LYS A 36 -14.05 -6.91 19.48
CA LYS A 36 -14.54 -5.76 18.71
C LYS A 36 -16.07 -5.62 18.81
N ARG A 37 -16.81 -6.71 18.63
CA ARG A 37 -18.28 -6.71 18.71
C ARG A 37 -18.78 -6.24 20.08
N TRP A 38 -18.11 -6.63 21.16
CA TRP A 38 -18.51 -6.22 22.52
C TRP A 38 -18.10 -4.77 22.85
N LEU A 39 -16.95 -4.30 22.34
CA LEU A 39 -16.59 -2.88 22.42
C LEU A 39 -17.61 -2.00 21.68
N ASP A 40 -18.00 -2.40 20.46
CA ASP A 40 -19.03 -1.73 19.66
C ASP A 40 -20.40 -1.75 20.39
N TRP A 41 -20.79 -2.90 20.94
CA TRP A 41 -22.04 -3.06 21.70
C TRP A 41 -22.12 -2.16 22.94
N HIS A 42 -20.99 -1.98 23.63
CA HIS A 42 -20.90 -1.14 24.83
C HIS A 42 -20.56 0.34 24.54
N GLY A 43 -20.39 0.68 23.26
CA GLY A 43 -20.08 2.05 22.82
C GLY A 43 -18.65 2.51 23.11
N ILE A 44 -17.73 1.60 23.42
CA ILE A 44 -16.33 1.92 23.73
C ILE A 44 -15.60 2.23 22.42
N GLN A 45 -15.11 3.47 22.29
CA GLN A 45 -14.47 3.94 21.07
C GLN A 45 -13.14 3.20 20.83
N THR A 46 -13.00 2.59 19.66
CA THR A 46 -11.84 1.77 19.32
C THR A 46 -10.68 2.66 18.83
N ARG A 47 -9.48 2.47 19.42
CA ARG A 47 -8.25 3.25 19.17
C ARG A 47 -7.77 3.15 17.71
N ASN A 48 -8.08 2.04 17.04
CA ASN A 48 -7.78 1.82 15.63
C ASN A 48 -9.05 1.74 14.79
N GLN A 49 -9.61 2.88 14.40
CA GLN A 49 -10.41 2.95 13.18
C GLN A 49 -9.50 3.23 11.98
N ALA A 50 -8.75 2.21 11.57
CA ALA A 50 -8.37 2.07 10.17
C ALA A 50 -9.63 1.61 9.42
N GLY A 51 -10.43 2.58 8.98
CA GLY A 51 -11.71 2.38 8.30
C GLY A 51 -12.85 3.14 8.97
N ASN A 52 -13.29 4.23 8.32
CA ASN A 52 -14.57 4.94 8.53
C ASN A 52 -14.78 5.92 9.70
N GLY A 53 -13.75 6.34 10.44
CA GLY A 53 -13.83 7.58 11.22
C GLY A 53 -13.62 8.81 10.33
N LYS A 54 -14.46 9.85 10.39
CA LYS A 54 -14.18 11.15 9.75
C LYS A 54 -12.91 11.72 10.39
N ARG A 55 -11.76 11.50 9.76
CA ARG A 55 -10.48 12.04 10.21
C ARG A 55 -10.52 13.57 10.17
N PRO A 56 -9.78 14.28 11.03
CA PRO A 56 -9.80 15.74 11.09
C PRO A 56 -9.52 16.40 9.73
N TRP A 57 -8.60 15.82 8.96
CA TRP A 57 -8.23 16.27 7.61
C TRP A 57 -9.28 15.97 6.53
N HIS A 58 -10.39 15.28 6.84
CA HIS A 58 -11.53 15.15 5.93
C HIS A 58 -12.50 16.35 5.98
N SER A 59 -12.34 17.28 6.94
CA SER A 59 -13.16 18.50 7.01
C SER A 59 -12.44 19.67 6.33
N LYS A 60 -13.01 20.13 5.21
CA LYS A 60 -12.56 21.31 4.46
C LYS A 60 -12.58 22.56 5.33
N GLU A 61 -13.63 22.74 6.13
CA GLU A 61 -13.84 23.88 7.01
C GLU A 61 -12.77 23.92 8.11
N LEU A 62 -12.49 22.76 8.73
CA LEU A 62 -11.47 22.66 9.77
C LEU A 62 -10.07 22.94 9.22
N LEU A 63 -9.72 22.36 8.07
CA LEU A 63 -8.44 22.61 7.42
C LEU A 63 -8.28 24.08 7.00
N ARG A 64 -9.33 24.71 6.47
CA ARG A 64 -9.31 26.15 6.13
C ARG A 64 -9.11 27.00 7.37
N LYS A 65 -9.85 26.74 8.44
CA LYS A 65 -9.71 27.48 9.70
C LYS A 65 -8.29 27.37 10.27
N LEU A 66 -7.74 26.17 10.36
CA LEU A 66 -6.43 25.98 10.99
C LEU A 66 -5.28 26.45 10.10
N HIS A 67 -5.35 26.20 8.79
CA HIS A 67 -4.27 26.56 7.86
C HIS A 67 -4.32 28.04 7.43
N VAL A 68 -5.50 28.55 7.06
CA VAL A 68 -5.69 29.90 6.51
C VAL A 68 -5.95 30.92 7.61
N GLU A 69 -6.91 30.67 8.51
CA GLU A 69 -7.27 31.66 9.54
C GLU A 69 -6.25 31.69 10.70
N GLN A 70 -5.73 30.53 11.10
CA GLN A 70 -4.76 30.42 12.21
C GLN A 70 -3.30 30.30 11.75
N GLY A 71 -3.04 30.17 10.44
CA GLY A 71 -1.68 30.17 9.88
C GLY A 71 -0.82 28.96 10.25
N LEU A 72 -1.41 27.81 10.63
CA LEU A 72 -0.62 26.62 10.96
C LEU A 72 0.02 26.03 9.69
N SER A 73 1.31 25.68 9.79
CA SER A 73 2.02 24.94 8.74
C SER A 73 1.50 23.50 8.61
N VAL A 74 1.79 22.86 7.47
CA VAL A 74 1.43 21.44 7.23
C VAL A 74 2.00 20.53 8.31
N GLY A 75 3.26 20.71 8.70
CA GLY A 75 3.89 19.92 9.77
C GLY A 75 3.20 20.10 11.13
N ASN A 76 2.80 21.34 11.48
CA ASN A 76 2.06 21.59 12.72
C ASN A 76 0.66 20.97 12.70
N LEU A 77 0.01 20.92 11.52
CA LEU A 77 -1.26 20.23 11.35
C LEU A 77 -1.09 18.71 11.47
N ALA A 78 -0.05 18.16 10.86
CA ALA A 78 0.26 16.74 10.86
C ALA A 78 0.57 16.23 12.28
N GLU A 79 1.41 16.95 13.01
CA GLU A 79 1.69 16.70 14.42
C GLU A 79 0.40 16.79 15.25
N ARG A 80 -0.40 17.84 15.05
CA ARG A 80 -1.67 18.05 15.75
C ARG A 80 -2.70 16.94 15.47
N PHE A 81 -2.70 16.38 14.28
CA PHE A 81 -3.64 15.33 13.89
C PHE A 81 -3.09 13.91 14.08
N GLY A 82 -1.81 13.77 14.42
CA GLY A 82 -1.14 12.48 14.54
C GLY A 82 -1.11 11.72 13.21
N CYS A 83 -0.84 12.42 12.11
CA CYS A 83 -0.67 11.83 10.78
C CYS A 83 0.60 12.34 10.09
N ASP A 84 0.94 11.73 8.96
CA ASP A 84 2.06 12.19 8.13
C ASP A 84 1.75 13.52 7.44
N ASP A 85 2.76 14.38 7.28
CA ASP A 85 2.68 15.67 6.57
C ASP A 85 1.99 15.54 5.20
N TRP A 86 2.32 14.47 4.47
CA TRP A 86 1.75 14.17 3.16
C TRP A 86 0.23 13.97 3.19
N THR A 87 -0.31 13.42 4.29
CA THR A 87 -1.75 13.26 4.47
C THR A 87 -2.43 14.63 4.50
N VAL A 88 -1.90 15.57 5.29
CA VAL A 88 -2.47 16.92 5.38
C VAL A 88 -2.34 17.66 4.03
N GLU A 89 -1.18 17.56 3.39
CA GLU A 89 -0.92 18.17 2.09
C GLU A 89 -1.88 17.68 1.01
N TYR A 90 -2.12 16.37 0.93
CA TYR A 90 -3.09 15.77 0.01
C TYR A 90 -4.49 16.37 0.18
N TRP A 91 -4.97 16.50 1.42
CA TRP A 91 -6.31 17.03 1.68
C TRP A 91 -6.43 18.54 1.49
N LEU A 92 -5.36 19.30 1.78
CA LEU A 92 -5.30 20.74 1.45
C LEU A 92 -5.35 20.97 -0.06
N ARG A 93 -4.67 20.15 -0.86
CA ARG A 93 -4.73 20.18 -2.33
C ARG A 93 -6.11 19.76 -2.84
N LYS A 94 -6.64 18.63 -2.34
CA LYS A 94 -7.96 18.11 -2.72
C LYS A 94 -9.10 19.09 -2.46
N PHE A 95 -8.99 19.92 -1.42
CA PHE A 95 -9.97 20.94 -1.09
C PHE A 95 -9.64 22.34 -1.65
N GLU A 96 -8.54 22.46 -2.39
CA GLU A 96 -8.07 23.71 -3.00
C GLU A 96 -7.87 24.82 -1.95
N ILE A 97 -7.28 24.46 -0.81
CA ILE A 97 -7.04 25.38 0.32
C ILE A 97 -5.64 25.99 0.26
N ASP A 98 -4.64 25.25 -0.23
CA ASP A 98 -3.23 25.70 -0.25
C ASP A 98 -2.95 26.79 -1.31
N GLY A 99 -3.94 27.17 -2.15
CA GLY A 99 -3.79 28.26 -3.13
C GLY A 99 -2.68 28.07 -4.17
N ARG A 100 -1.94 26.96 -4.11
CA ARG A 100 -0.95 26.55 -5.10
C ARG A 100 -1.69 25.84 -6.21
N GLU A 101 -1.72 26.45 -7.39
CA GLU A 101 -2.03 25.71 -8.60
C GLU A 101 -1.07 24.51 -8.67
N PRO A 102 -1.58 23.28 -8.88
CA PRO A 102 -0.70 22.15 -9.14
C PRO A 102 0.21 22.51 -10.32
N PRO A 103 1.50 22.11 -10.31
CA PRO A 103 2.36 22.33 -11.46
C PRO A 103 1.66 21.82 -12.71
N ALA A 104 1.58 22.65 -13.75
CA ALA A 104 0.87 22.31 -14.99
C ALA A 104 1.30 20.91 -15.46
N GLY A 105 0.36 19.96 -15.46
CA GLY A 105 0.59 18.55 -15.81
C GLY A 105 0.50 17.52 -14.67
N LEU A 106 0.42 17.94 -13.40
CA LEU A 106 0.25 17.02 -12.25
C LEU A 106 -1.19 16.87 -11.75
N SER A 107 -2.15 17.69 -12.20
CA SER A 107 -3.54 17.60 -11.72
C SER A 107 -4.26 16.35 -12.20
N ASP A 108 -3.88 15.84 -13.38
CA ASP A 108 -4.64 14.80 -14.08
C ASP A 108 -3.92 13.45 -14.09
N SER A 109 -2.65 13.42 -13.68
CA SER A 109 -1.87 12.18 -13.62
C SER A 109 -1.88 11.64 -12.19
N PRO A 110 -2.32 10.39 -11.98
CA PRO A 110 -2.27 9.77 -10.67
C PRO A 110 -0.81 9.71 -10.18
N PRO A 111 -0.57 9.74 -8.86
CA PRO A 111 0.79 9.70 -8.33
C PRO A 111 1.49 8.44 -8.83
N THR A 112 2.59 8.63 -9.58
CA THR A 112 3.44 7.54 -10.01
C THR A 112 4.44 7.24 -8.90
N ASN A 113 4.37 6.03 -8.36
CA ASN A 113 5.30 5.54 -7.34
C ASN A 113 6.17 4.44 -7.93
N HIS A 114 7.41 4.31 -7.46
CA HIS A 114 8.28 3.18 -7.79
C HIS A 114 8.83 2.56 -6.51
N TYR A 115 8.93 1.23 -6.47
CA TYR A 115 9.45 0.51 -5.30
C TYR A 115 9.94 -0.91 -5.68
N TRP A 116 10.63 -1.56 -4.74
CA TRP A 116 11.05 -2.95 -4.86
C TRP A 116 10.14 -3.86 -4.03
N ARG A 117 9.66 -4.93 -4.64
CA ARG A 117 8.90 -5.99 -3.94
C ARG A 117 9.85 -6.90 -3.16
N GLU A 118 9.29 -7.58 -2.15
CA GLU A 118 10.00 -8.60 -1.36
C GLU A 118 10.53 -9.76 -2.22
N ASP A 119 9.88 -10.04 -3.37
CA ASP A 119 10.34 -11.05 -4.32
C ASP A 119 11.52 -10.58 -5.19
N GLY A 120 11.98 -9.33 -5.02
CA GLY A 120 13.15 -8.76 -5.68
C GLY A 120 12.86 -8.02 -6.99
N TYR A 121 11.59 -7.91 -7.42
CA TYR A 121 11.24 -7.16 -8.61
C TYR A 121 11.07 -5.66 -8.35
N GLU A 122 11.56 -4.86 -9.28
CA GLU A 122 11.27 -3.42 -9.36
C GLU A 122 9.91 -3.18 -10.04
N VAL A 123 9.14 -2.25 -9.49
CA VAL A 123 7.75 -2.02 -9.84
C VAL A 123 7.47 -0.53 -9.93
N VAL A 124 6.65 -0.13 -10.92
CA VAL A 124 6.03 1.19 -10.99
C VAL A 124 4.51 1.05 -10.85
N CYS A 125 3.92 1.97 -10.10
CA CYS A 125 2.48 2.13 -9.95
C CYS A 125 2.01 3.43 -10.55
N ALA A 126 0.83 3.42 -11.15
CA ALA A 126 0.08 4.60 -11.56
C ALA A 126 -1.41 4.35 -11.29
N ASP A 127 -2.02 5.19 -10.45
CA ASP A 127 -3.41 5.02 -9.97
C ASP A 127 -3.63 3.66 -9.28
N GLN A 128 -4.52 2.83 -9.83
CA GLN A 128 -4.82 1.48 -9.38
C GLN A 128 -3.98 0.41 -10.08
N PHE A 129 -3.13 0.79 -11.05
CA PHE A 129 -2.36 -0.13 -11.86
C PHE A 129 -0.93 -0.27 -11.35
N GLU A 130 -0.44 -1.51 -11.38
CA GLU A 130 0.93 -1.88 -11.01
C GLU A 130 1.57 -2.65 -12.16
N VAL A 131 2.79 -2.28 -12.56
CA VAL A 131 3.55 -3.01 -13.59
C VAL A 131 5.01 -3.19 -13.15
N ARG A 132 5.53 -4.40 -13.30
CA ARG A 132 6.96 -4.69 -13.09
C ARG A 132 7.80 -4.05 -14.19
N ILE A 133 8.91 -3.39 -13.82
CA ILE A 133 9.74 -2.63 -14.77
C ILE A 133 10.24 -3.48 -15.93
N HIS A 134 10.67 -4.72 -15.69
CA HIS A 134 11.11 -5.61 -16.77
C HIS A 134 10.02 -5.86 -17.83
N ARG A 135 8.73 -5.85 -17.47
CA ARG A 135 7.63 -5.99 -18.45
C ARG A 135 7.48 -4.73 -19.29
N LEU A 136 7.62 -3.55 -18.67
CA LEU A 136 7.60 -2.29 -19.40
C LEU A 136 8.78 -2.18 -20.37
N VAL A 137 9.99 -2.56 -19.94
CA VAL A 137 11.17 -2.58 -20.83
C VAL A 137 10.93 -3.55 -21.99
N ALA A 138 10.46 -4.77 -21.74
CA ALA A 138 10.18 -5.73 -22.81
C ALA A 138 9.15 -5.21 -23.82
N ILE A 139 8.08 -4.55 -23.37
CA ILE A 139 7.08 -3.92 -24.25
C ILE A 139 7.67 -2.74 -25.01
N SER A 140 8.50 -1.91 -24.36
CA SER A 140 9.13 -0.75 -25.00
C SER A 140 10.09 -1.15 -26.12
N GLU A 141 10.85 -2.23 -25.91
CA GLU A 141 11.84 -2.70 -26.88
C GLU A 141 11.22 -3.47 -28.05
N ASN A 142 10.18 -4.26 -27.79
CA ASN A 142 9.57 -5.13 -28.82
C ASN A 142 8.30 -4.54 -29.45
N GLY A 143 7.65 -3.58 -28.78
CA GLY A 143 6.36 -3.02 -29.15
C GLY A 143 5.17 -3.80 -28.57
N LEU A 144 4.03 -3.11 -28.40
CA LEU A 144 2.80 -3.69 -27.84
C LEU A 144 2.26 -4.88 -28.66
N ASN A 145 2.44 -4.85 -29.99
CA ASN A 145 1.93 -5.87 -30.91
C ASN A 145 2.92 -7.02 -31.15
N PHE A 146 4.03 -7.09 -30.39
CA PHE A 146 5.00 -8.17 -30.52
C PHE A 146 4.38 -9.56 -30.29
N VAL A 147 3.39 -9.62 -29.40
CA VAL A 147 2.57 -10.80 -29.13
C VAL A 147 1.10 -10.39 -29.13
N GLU A 148 0.21 -11.31 -29.50
CA GLU A 148 -1.24 -11.05 -29.51
C GLU A 148 -1.79 -10.79 -28.10
N ASP A 149 -1.26 -11.50 -27.10
CA ASP A 149 -1.70 -11.43 -25.71
C ASP A 149 -0.52 -11.58 -24.74
N TRP A 150 -0.08 -10.46 -24.18
CA TRP A 150 1.00 -10.40 -23.19
C TRP A 150 0.71 -11.17 -21.88
N SER A 151 -0.53 -11.58 -21.62
CA SER A 151 -0.85 -12.45 -20.48
C SER A 151 -0.34 -13.88 -20.67
N GLN A 152 -0.08 -14.28 -21.92
CA GLN A 152 0.43 -15.61 -22.28
C GLN A 152 1.95 -15.68 -22.32
N TYR A 153 2.66 -14.59 -21.99
CA TYR A 153 4.11 -14.50 -22.03
C TYR A 153 4.70 -14.02 -20.70
N HIS A 154 5.90 -14.51 -20.42
CA HIS A 154 6.76 -14.11 -19.31
C HIS A 154 7.96 -13.32 -19.83
N VAL A 155 8.50 -12.46 -18.98
CA VAL A 155 9.78 -11.81 -19.23
C VAL A 155 10.81 -12.43 -18.30
N HIS A 156 11.86 -12.98 -18.87
CA HIS A 156 12.89 -13.73 -18.19
C HIS A 156 14.18 -12.91 -18.07
N HIS A 157 14.77 -12.87 -16.88
CA HIS A 157 16.11 -12.31 -16.66
C HIS A 157 17.16 -13.39 -16.89
N LYS A 158 17.96 -13.26 -17.97
CA LYS A 158 18.98 -14.25 -18.38
C LYS A 158 19.95 -14.60 -17.27
N ASN A 159 20.41 -13.60 -16.53
CA ASN A 159 21.33 -13.76 -15.41
C ASN A 159 20.65 -14.11 -14.07
N GLY A 160 19.32 -14.20 -14.04
CA GLY A 160 18.53 -14.46 -12.84
C GLY A 160 18.42 -13.29 -11.85
N VAL A 161 19.01 -12.14 -12.16
CA VAL A 161 19.00 -10.94 -11.30
C VAL A 161 17.78 -10.09 -11.63
N LYS A 162 16.78 -10.11 -10.75
CA LYS A 162 15.43 -9.52 -10.99
C LYS A 162 15.40 -7.99 -11.12
N TRP A 163 16.40 -7.30 -10.58
CA TRP A 163 16.54 -5.84 -10.68
C TRP A 163 17.41 -5.41 -11.88
N ASP A 164 18.02 -6.35 -12.61
CA ASP A 164 18.82 -6.04 -13.79
C ASP A 164 17.92 -5.96 -15.04
N ASN A 165 17.27 -4.81 -15.19
CA ASN A 165 16.27 -4.57 -16.24
C ASN A 165 16.88 -4.06 -17.57
N ARG A 166 18.19 -4.27 -17.80
CA ARG A 166 18.82 -3.91 -19.09
C ARG A 166 18.16 -4.71 -20.23
N PRO A 167 17.79 -4.09 -21.36
CA PRO A 167 17.14 -4.78 -22.49
C PRO A 167 17.82 -6.08 -22.90
N GLY A 168 19.14 -6.08 -23.01
CA GLY A 168 19.91 -7.28 -23.38
C GLY A 168 19.83 -8.44 -22.38
N ASN A 169 19.45 -8.18 -21.13
CA ASN A 169 19.27 -9.19 -20.08
C ASN A 169 17.84 -9.76 -20.02
N LEU A 170 16.91 -9.25 -20.81
CA LEU A 170 15.51 -9.65 -20.80
C LEU A 170 15.17 -10.46 -22.06
N ASP A 171 14.45 -11.56 -21.90
CA ASP A 171 13.82 -12.29 -23.00
C ASP A 171 12.31 -12.43 -22.76
N VAL A 172 11.52 -12.28 -23.82
CA VAL A 172 10.09 -12.61 -23.81
C VAL A 172 9.96 -14.09 -24.18
N VAL A 173 9.45 -14.89 -23.26
CA VAL A 173 9.35 -16.34 -23.39
C VAL A 173 7.96 -16.83 -23.01
N THR A 174 7.53 -17.95 -23.57
CA THR A 174 6.32 -18.62 -23.13
C THR A 174 6.49 -19.19 -21.70
N PRO A 175 5.40 -19.41 -20.95
CA PRO A 175 5.45 -20.06 -19.64
C PRO A 175 6.14 -21.44 -19.68
N GLU A 176 5.97 -22.19 -20.78
CA GLU A 176 6.63 -23.48 -20.96
C GLU A 176 8.15 -23.33 -21.09
N GLU A 177 8.62 -22.41 -21.93
CA GLU A 177 10.05 -22.09 -22.08
C GLU A 177 10.64 -21.58 -20.76
N HIS A 178 9.95 -20.68 -20.08
CA HIS A 178 10.34 -20.18 -18.77
C HIS A 178 10.50 -21.32 -17.74
N GLY A 179 9.56 -22.26 -17.73
CA GLY A 179 9.62 -23.47 -16.91
C GLY A 179 10.83 -24.34 -17.25
N ARG A 180 11.16 -24.52 -18.53
CA ARG A 180 12.34 -25.28 -18.98
C ARG A 180 13.65 -24.63 -18.56
N ILE A 181 13.74 -23.30 -18.60
CA ILE A 181 14.94 -22.55 -18.18
C ILE A 181 15.23 -22.75 -16.69
N HIS A 182 14.18 -22.80 -15.87
CA HIS A 182 14.31 -23.00 -14.42
C HIS A 182 14.27 -24.47 -13.99
N ASN A 183 13.99 -25.41 -14.89
CA ASN A 183 13.98 -26.84 -14.58
C ASN A 183 15.43 -27.35 -14.42
N PRO A 184 15.81 -27.90 -13.26
CA PRO A 184 17.18 -28.34 -12.99
C PRO A 184 17.70 -29.43 -13.95
N LYS A 185 16.81 -30.24 -14.57
CA LYS A 185 17.21 -31.30 -15.51
C LYS A 185 17.79 -30.79 -16.84
N THR A 186 17.55 -29.53 -17.21
CA THR A 186 18.00 -28.93 -18.47
C THR A 186 19.37 -28.27 -18.34
N ARG A 187 19.77 -27.83 -17.13
CA ARG A 187 21.08 -27.21 -16.88
C ARG A 187 22.26 -28.17 -17.09
N GLU A 188 22.09 -29.46 -16.76
CA GLU A 188 23.14 -30.48 -16.89
C GLU A 188 23.50 -30.85 -18.34
N ARG A 189 22.61 -30.60 -19.31
CA ARG A 189 22.90 -30.88 -20.74
C ARG A 189 23.69 -29.77 -21.43
N ALA A 190 23.66 -28.54 -20.93
CA ALA A 190 24.33 -27.39 -21.56
C ALA A 190 25.80 -27.21 -21.14
N THR A 191 26.24 -27.84 -20.03
CA THR A 191 27.63 -27.81 -19.56
C THR A 191 28.44 -29.05 -19.95
N ALA A 192 27.85 -29.96 -20.74
CA ALA A 192 28.46 -31.23 -21.16
C ALA A 192 28.71 -31.31 -22.67
N THR A 193 28.82 -30.18 -23.37
CA THR A 193 29.26 -30.08 -24.78
C THR A 193 30.45 -29.13 -24.85
#